data_AF-A1RYM4-F1
#
_entry.id   AF-A1RYM4-F1
#
_cell.length_a   1.000
_cell.length_b   1.000
_cell.length_c   1.000
_cell.angle_alpha   90.00
_cell.angle_beta   90.00
_cell.angle_gamma   90.00
#
_symmetry.space_group_name_H-M   'P 1'
#
loop_
_entity.id
_entity.type
_entity.pdbx_description
1 polymer ?
#
loop_
_entity_poly.entity_id
_entity_poly.type
_entity_poly.pdbx_seq_one_letter_code
_entity_poly.pdbx_strand_id
1 'polypeptide(L)'
;MRLKVVESLRSALRSAGCPVVVDDVGARVAEELGLENVLRVDSADLVGLEKVHAAIHESGARRIVGLGGLPAVNAAKVLASPRLRGKSLREVYYDERKPAVEVLLVPLEPAYCTDLSDLVLVYDSKIPAWLVRRAYGNTYVATFAYLEEAGRSPRTRVVVRDMSLAGYSDVDPGESYVSLCSIYEGRAPGPLLIAAMTLSSILGWSLDGAVEAVAGAKFEEALKEAFEQENPESWLEKEMRLRRAQPRLWKRVDLLVEHAWTFYSLRLRSLGFRGKVEVYKLFRSLLSSLPAVGTP
;
A
#
# COMPACT_ATOMS: atom_id res chain seq x y z
N MET A 1 -0.98 -11.95 30.32
CA MET A 1 -1.77 -11.20 29.30
C MET A 1 -1.74 -11.85 27.92
N ARG A 2 -0.58 -12.28 27.39
CA ARG A 2 -0.45 -13.01 26.09
C ARG A 2 -1.36 -14.25 25.95
N LEU A 3 -1.54 -15.04 27.01
CA LEU A 3 -2.31 -16.30 26.98
C LEU A 3 -3.83 -16.16 26.76
N LYS A 4 -4.48 -15.07 27.21
CA LYS A 4 -5.94 -14.86 27.01
C LYS A 4 -6.29 -14.39 25.60
N VAL A 5 -5.40 -13.62 24.98
CA VAL A 5 -5.52 -13.18 23.57
C VAL A 5 -5.44 -14.41 22.66
N VAL A 6 -4.55 -15.35 22.99
CA VAL A 6 -4.34 -16.62 22.28
C VAL A 6 -5.60 -17.49 22.24
N GLU A 7 -6.35 -17.66 23.33
CA GLU A 7 -7.57 -18.51 23.32
C GLU A 7 -8.73 -17.92 22.50
N SER A 8 -8.95 -16.60 22.60
CA SER A 8 -10.03 -15.92 21.88
C SER A 8 -9.76 -15.91 20.37
N LEU A 9 -8.51 -15.65 19.97
CA LEU A 9 -8.05 -15.75 18.58
C LEU A 9 -8.12 -17.19 18.08
N ARG A 10 -7.67 -18.15 18.89
CA ARG A 10 -7.68 -19.58 18.55
C ARG A 10 -9.09 -20.09 18.27
N SER A 11 -10.10 -19.66 19.03
CA SER A 11 -11.49 -20.02 18.74
C SER A 11 -12.02 -19.39 17.45
N ALA A 12 -11.61 -18.16 17.11
CA ALA A 12 -11.99 -17.49 15.87
C ALA A 12 -11.29 -18.10 14.63
N LEU A 13 -10.08 -18.63 14.82
CA LEU A 13 -9.21 -19.18 13.77
C LEU A 13 -9.40 -20.68 13.53
N ARG A 14 -9.96 -21.44 14.49
CA ARG A 14 -10.17 -22.91 14.40
C ARG A 14 -11.37 -23.34 13.56
N SER A 15 -11.74 -22.61 12.51
CA SER A 15 -12.60 -23.16 11.47
C SER A 15 -11.81 -24.18 10.66
N ALA A 16 -11.97 -25.47 10.99
CA ALA A 16 -11.30 -26.58 10.31
C ALA A 16 -11.41 -26.44 8.78
N GLY A 17 -10.26 -26.52 8.08
CA GLY A 17 -10.19 -26.46 6.62
C GLY A 17 -10.08 -25.06 6.00
N CYS A 18 -10.02 -23.98 6.78
CA CYS A 18 -9.82 -22.64 6.23
C CYS A 18 -8.32 -22.36 5.97
N PRO A 19 -7.93 -21.90 4.78
CA PRO A 19 -6.56 -21.46 4.50
C PRO A 19 -6.19 -20.23 5.33
N VAL A 20 -4.99 -20.26 5.93
CA VAL A 20 -4.44 -19.15 6.72
C VAL A 20 -3.26 -18.54 5.98
N VAL A 21 -3.47 -17.39 5.36
CA VAL A 21 -2.45 -16.62 4.65
C VAL A 21 -1.63 -15.84 5.65
N VAL A 22 -0.32 -16.06 5.67
CA VAL A 22 0.60 -15.45 6.64
C VAL A 22 1.82 -14.85 5.97
N ASP A 23 2.32 -13.78 6.56
CA ASP A 23 3.69 -13.28 6.33
C ASP A 23 4.62 -13.80 7.44
N ASP A 24 5.85 -13.28 7.53
CA ASP A 24 6.83 -13.72 8.53
C ASP A 24 6.34 -13.54 9.97
N VAL A 25 5.64 -12.44 10.25
CA VAL A 25 5.11 -12.15 11.60
C VAL A 25 3.95 -13.08 11.91
N GLY A 26 3.03 -13.23 10.96
CA GLY A 26 1.91 -14.14 11.05
C GLY A 26 2.32 -15.60 11.21
N ALA A 27 3.39 -16.02 10.54
CA ALA A 27 3.86 -17.39 10.57
C ALA A 27 4.33 -17.82 11.97
N ARG A 28 5.01 -16.92 12.71
CA ARG A 28 5.42 -17.17 14.10
C ARG A 28 4.20 -17.37 15.00
N VAL A 29 3.19 -16.51 14.86
CA VAL A 29 1.95 -16.62 15.64
C VAL A 29 1.17 -17.87 15.25
N ALA A 30 1.11 -18.22 13.96
CA ALA A 30 0.45 -19.43 13.49
C ALA A 30 1.09 -20.71 14.07
N GLU A 31 2.42 -20.76 14.16
CA GLU A 31 3.18 -21.84 14.78
C GLU A 31 2.88 -21.95 16.28
N GLU A 32 2.93 -20.85 17.02
CA GLU A 32 2.60 -20.80 18.45
C GLU A 32 1.17 -21.27 18.74
N LEU A 33 0.23 -20.96 17.84
CA LEU A 33 -1.18 -21.34 17.96
C LEU A 33 -1.47 -22.78 17.52
N GLY A 34 -0.52 -23.41 16.81
CA GLY A 34 -0.69 -24.71 16.17
C GLY A 34 -1.75 -24.67 15.08
N LEU A 35 -1.73 -23.64 14.23
CA LEU A 35 -2.64 -23.54 13.08
C LEU A 35 -2.18 -24.47 11.95
N GLU A 36 -3.15 -25.07 11.27
CA GLU A 36 -2.95 -25.91 10.09
C GLU A 36 -3.34 -25.12 8.82
N ASN A 37 -3.02 -25.66 7.63
CA ASN A 37 -3.32 -25.03 6.33
C ASN A 37 -2.75 -23.61 6.15
N VAL A 38 -1.53 -23.42 6.65
CA VAL A 38 -0.80 -22.15 6.57
C VAL A 38 -0.20 -21.97 5.17
N LEU A 39 -0.52 -20.84 4.53
CA LEU A 39 -0.03 -20.42 3.23
C LEU A 39 0.87 -19.19 3.42
N ARG A 40 2.19 -19.37 3.27
CA ARG A 40 3.14 -18.26 3.38
C ARG A 40 3.13 -17.39 2.13
N VAL A 41 3.16 -16.07 2.34
CA VAL A 41 3.29 -15.06 1.28
C VAL A 41 4.33 -14.01 1.66
N ASP A 42 5.20 -13.69 0.70
CA ASP A 42 6.25 -12.68 0.91
C ASP A 42 5.78 -11.27 0.49
N SER A 43 4.81 -11.21 -0.44
CA SER A 43 4.26 -9.96 -0.96
C SER A 43 2.84 -10.16 -1.49
N ALA A 44 2.12 -9.05 -1.66
CA ALA A 44 0.86 -9.02 -2.39
C ALA A 44 1.12 -8.73 -3.89
N ASP A 45 1.91 -9.56 -4.58
CA ASP A 45 2.08 -9.49 -6.04
C ASP A 45 1.03 -10.38 -6.75
N LEU A 46 0.20 -9.79 -7.61
CA LEU A 46 -0.84 -10.51 -8.36
C LEU A 46 -0.29 -11.74 -9.10
N VAL A 47 0.90 -11.63 -9.68
CA VAL A 47 1.51 -12.74 -10.43
C VAL A 47 2.02 -13.83 -9.48
N GLY A 48 2.63 -13.43 -8.37
CA GLY A 48 3.14 -14.35 -7.35
C GLY A 48 2.02 -15.13 -6.65
N LEU A 49 0.83 -14.55 -6.53
CA LEU A 49 -0.31 -15.12 -5.82
C LEU A 49 -1.15 -16.11 -6.65
N GLU A 50 -0.92 -16.24 -7.97
CA GLU A 50 -1.74 -17.08 -8.86
C GLU A 50 -1.84 -18.55 -8.41
N LYS A 51 -0.72 -19.15 -7.97
CA LYS A 51 -0.70 -20.54 -7.51
C LYS A 51 -1.45 -20.72 -6.19
N VAL A 52 -1.31 -19.75 -5.29
CA VAL A 52 -1.98 -19.76 -3.98
C VAL A 52 -3.49 -19.61 -4.18
N HIS A 53 -3.89 -18.73 -5.09
CA HIS A 53 -5.29 -18.53 -5.49
C HIS A 53 -5.92 -19.82 -6.01
N ALA A 54 -5.22 -20.51 -6.91
CA ALA A 54 -5.68 -21.78 -7.46
C ALA A 54 -5.93 -22.83 -6.37
N ALA A 55 -4.95 -23.01 -5.46
CA ALA A 55 -5.02 -23.98 -4.37
C ALA A 55 -6.17 -23.69 -3.40
N ILE A 56 -6.40 -22.42 -3.05
CA ILE A 56 -7.50 -22.02 -2.16
C ILE A 56 -8.85 -22.40 -2.77
N HIS A 57 -9.07 -22.09 -4.05
CA HIS A 57 -10.35 -22.40 -4.70
C HIS A 57 -10.56 -23.90 -4.95
N GLU A 58 -9.49 -24.64 -5.25
CA GLU A 58 -9.55 -26.11 -5.41
C GLU A 58 -9.90 -26.82 -4.11
N SER A 59 -9.52 -26.26 -2.95
CA SER A 59 -9.90 -26.82 -1.65
C SER A 59 -11.38 -26.62 -1.28
N GLY A 60 -12.12 -25.80 -2.03
CA GLY A 60 -13.52 -25.48 -1.73
C GLY A 60 -13.70 -24.62 -0.47
N ALA A 61 -12.64 -23.91 -0.06
CA ALA A 61 -12.66 -23.03 1.10
C ALA A 61 -13.75 -21.96 0.99
N ARG A 62 -14.55 -21.81 2.05
CA ARG A 62 -15.58 -20.75 2.16
C ARG A 62 -15.06 -19.48 2.82
N ARG A 63 -13.92 -19.57 3.51
CA ARG A 63 -13.27 -18.48 4.21
C ARG A 63 -11.76 -18.59 4.09
N ILE A 64 -11.09 -17.45 3.98
CA ILE A 64 -9.64 -17.29 4.11
C ILE A 64 -9.38 -16.41 5.32
N VAL A 65 -8.31 -16.72 6.05
CA VAL A 65 -7.80 -15.85 7.11
C VAL A 65 -6.51 -15.18 6.65
N GLY A 66 -6.44 -13.86 6.70
CA GLY A 66 -5.18 -13.12 6.64
C GLY A 66 -4.66 -12.83 8.04
N LEU A 67 -3.51 -13.40 8.42
CA LEU A 67 -2.89 -13.22 9.73
C LEU A 67 -1.48 -12.67 9.54
N GLY A 68 -1.24 -11.42 9.94
CA GLY A 68 0.05 -10.76 9.72
C GLY A 68 -0.06 -9.24 9.55
N GLY A 69 0.94 -8.66 8.89
CA GLY A 69 0.97 -7.27 8.46
C GLY A 69 0.58 -7.09 6.99
N LEU A 70 1.23 -6.13 6.34
CA LEU A 70 0.90 -5.67 4.99
C LEU A 70 0.79 -6.79 3.94
N PRO A 71 1.74 -7.73 3.78
CA PRO A 71 1.63 -8.77 2.77
C PRO A 71 0.45 -9.71 3.02
N ALA A 72 0.30 -10.22 4.25
CA ALA A 72 -0.73 -11.19 4.59
C ALA A 72 -2.15 -10.63 4.44
N VAL A 73 -2.37 -9.41 4.96
CA VAL A 73 -3.65 -8.70 4.89
C VAL A 73 -4.08 -8.50 3.44
N ASN A 74 -3.19 -7.97 2.61
CA ASN A 74 -3.53 -7.63 1.23
C ASN A 74 -3.63 -8.87 0.35
N ALA A 75 -2.75 -9.86 0.54
CA ALA A 75 -2.85 -11.12 -0.17
C ALA A 75 -4.17 -11.83 0.12
N ALA A 76 -4.62 -11.90 1.38
CA ALA A 76 -5.88 -12.53 1.74
C ALA A 76 -7.08 -11.91 0.99
N LYS A 77 -7.12 -10.58 0.88
CA LYS A 77 -8.15 -9.85 0.11
C LYS A 77 -8.12 -10.17 -1.37
N VAL A 78 -6.92 -10.19 -1.96
CA VAL A 78 -6.73 -10.51 -3.38
C VAL A 78 -7.15 -11.95 -3.66
N LEU A 79 -6.72 -12.90 -2.81
CA LEU A 79 -6.97 -14.33 -2.94
C LEU A 79 -8.44 -14.71 -2.76
N ALA A 80 -9.27 -13.82 -2.21
CA ALA A 80 -10.72 -14.02 -2.13
C ALA A 80 -11.46 -13.71 -3.44
N SER A 81 -10.78 -13.13 -4.44
CA SER A 81 -11.34 -12.88 -5.76
C SER A 81 -11.82 -14.19 -6.39
N PRO A 82 -12.93 -14.21 -7.16
CA PRO A 82 -13.43 -15.43 -7.78
C PRO A 82 -12.41 -16.04 -8.74
N ARG A 83 -12.56 -17.35 -9.03
CA ARG A 83 -11.84 -17.99 -10.14
C ARG A 83 -12.75 -18.04 -11.36
N LEU A 84 -12.31 -17.45 -12.46
CA LEU A 84 -13.03 -17.46 -13.73
C LEU A 84 -12.29 -18.33 -14.74
N ARG A 85 -13.02 -19.20 -15.44
CA ARG A 85 -12.43 -20.12 -16.41
C ARG A 85 -11.72 -19.32 -17.52
N GLY A 86 -10.43 -19.60 -17.72
CA GLY A 86 -9.62 -18.96 -18.76
C GLY A 86 -9.13 -17.55 -18.41
N LYS A 87 -9.30 -17.07 -17.17
CA LYS A 87 -8.74 -15.81 -16.69
C LYS A 87 -7.71 -16.05 -15.58
N SER A 88 -6.65 -15.27 -15.60
CA SER A 88 -5.67 -15.15 -14.51
C SER A 88 -6.24 -14.39 -13.31
N LEU A 89 -5.67 -14.56 -12.12
CA LEU A 89 -5.98 -13.77 -10.93
C LEU A 89 -5.89 -12.28 -11.23
N ARG A 90 -4.84 -11.87 -11.97
CA ARG A 90 -4.64 -10.50 -12.41
C ARG A 90 -5.85 -9.96 -13.17
N GLU A 91 -6.32 -10.69 -14.19
CA GLU A 91 -7.50 -10.28 -14.98
C GLU A 91 -8.77 -10.25 -14.15
N VAL A 92 -8.98 -11.24 -13.27
CA VAL A 92 -10.16 -11.26 -12.39
C VAL A 92 -10.13 -10.11 -11.38
N TYR A 93 -8.96 -9.81 -10.85
CA TYR A 93 -8.78 -8.69 -9.94
C TYR A 93 -9.22 -7.40 -10.62
N TYR A 94 -8.74 -7.10 -11.84
CA TYR A 94 -9.13 -5.90 -12.60
C TYR A 94 -10.63 -5.80 -12.90
N ASP A 95 -11.34 -6.92 -13.05
CA ASP A 95 -12.78 -6.98 -13.32
C ASP A 95 -13.71 -6.55 -12.15
N GLU A 96 -13.18 -6.20 -10.96
CA GLU A 96 -13.93 -5.72 -9.78
C GLU A 96 -15.10 -6.63 -9.35
N ARG A 97 -14.88 -7.93 -9.39
CA ARG A 97 -15.90 -8.88 -8.94
C ARG A 97 -15.97 -8.92 -7.41
N LYS A 98 -17.18 -9.19 -6.89
CA LYS A 98 -17.37 -9.51 -5.47
C LYS A 98 -16.51 -10.73 -5.09
N PRO A 99 -15.95 -10.77 -3.87
CA PRO A 99 -15.19 -11.93 -3.42
C PRO A 99 -16.06 -13.18 -3.47
N ALA A 100 -15.44 -14.30 -3.85
CA ALA A 100 -16.06 -15.62 -3.82
C ALA A 100 -15.89 -16.31 -2.46
N VAL A 101 -14.96 -15.81 -1.64
CA VAL A 101 -14.58 -16.39 -0.35
C VAL A 101 -14.63 -15.31 0.71
N GLU A 102 -15.15 -15.61 1.89
CA GLU A 102 -15.14 -14.65 3.00
C GLU A 102 -13.71 -14.38 3.46
N VAL A 103 -13.41 -13.12 3.79
CA VAL A 103 -12.08 -12.74 4.32
C VAL A 103 -12.21 -12.37 5.78
N LEU A 104 -11.46 -13.07 6.62
CA LEU A 104 -11.22 -12.69 8.01
C LEU A 104 -9.79 -12.16 8.14
N LEU A 105 -9.63 -10.92 8.57
CA LEU A 105 -8.33 -10.31 8.80
C LEU A 105 -8.04 -10.28 10.30
N VAL A 106 -6.84 -10.72 10.65
CA VAL A 106 -6.30 -10.64 12.00
C VAL A 106 -4.96 -9.90 11.89
N PRO A 107 -5.01 -8.56 11.83
CA PRO A 107 -3.79 -7.79 11.67
C PRO A 107 -2.93 -7.88 12.92
N LEU A 108 -1.63 -8.09 12.71
CA LEU A 108 -0.60 -8.11 13.74
C LEU A 108 0.29 -6.86 13.67
N GLU A 109 0.32 -6.20 12.51
CA GLU A 109 1.00 -4.93 12.27
C GLU A 109 0.15 -4.03 11.38
N PRO A 110 0.27 -2.69 11.50
CA PRO A 110 -0.39 -1.76 10.59
C PRO A 110 -0.01 -1.97 9.13
N ALA A 111 -0.96 -1.72 8.23
CA ALA A 111 -0.82 -1.98 6.81
C ALA A 111 -1.32 -0.80 5.96
N TYR A 112 -0.96 0.44 6.32
CA TYR A 112 -1.44 1.67 5.66
C TYR A 112 -2.98 1.72 5.57
N CYS A 113 -3.65 1.27 6.63
CA CYS A 113 -5.10 1.18 6.74
C CYS A 113 -5.78 0.14 5.87
N THR A 114 -5.03 -0.64 5.07
CA THR A 114 -5.60 -1.81 4.38
C THR A 114 -6.04 -2.91 5.35
N ASP A 115 -5.56 -2.89 6.58
CA ASP A 115 -5.86 -3.83 7.65
C ASP A 115 -7.17 -3.57 8.40
N LEU A 116 -7.69 -2.34 8.36
CA LEU A 116 -8.93 -1.94 9.06
C LEU A 116 -9.94 -1.21 8.13
N SER A 117 -9.80 -1.38 6.82
CA SER A 117 -10.72 -0.82 5.83
C SER A 117 -10.91 -1.80 4.68
N ASP A 118 -11.77 -1.48 3.71
CA ASP A 118 -11.86 -2.25 2.47
C ASP A 118 -10.74 -1.92 1.48
N LEU A 119 -9.76 -1.06 1.82
CA LEU A 119 -8.62 -0.83 0.94
C LEU A 119 -7.75 -2.08 0.80
N VAL A 120 -7.27 -2.30 -0.41
CA VAL A 120 -6.25 -3.29 -0.73
C VAL A 120 -5.13 -2.60 -1.50
N LEU A 121 -3.89 -2.86 -1.09
CA LEU A 121 -2.66 -2.41 -1.71
C LEU A 121 -1.94 -3.63 -2.29
N VAL A 122 -1.84 -3.68 -3.61
CA VAL A 122 -1.31 -4.83 -4.34
C VAL A 122 -0.28 -4.37 -5.37
N TYR A 123 0.70 -5.21 -5.67
CA TYR A 123 1.68 -4.99 -6.72
C TYR A 123 1.33 -5.82 -7.97
N ASP A 124 1.55 -5.26 -9.16
CA ASP A 124 1.44 -5.98 -10.43
C ASP A 124 2.83 -6.04 -11.08
N SER A 125 3.52 -7.17 -11.00
CA SER A 125 4.86 -7.28 -11.59
C SER A 125 4.87 -7.31 -13.14
N LYS A 126 3.73 -7.51 -13.81
CA LYS A 126 3.64 -7.39 -15.29
C LYS A 126 3.55 -5.94 -15.75
N ILE A 127 2.94 -5.10 -14.93
CA ILE A 127 2.88 -3.66 -15.12
C ILE A 127 3.40 -3.04 -13.82
N PRO A 128 4.73 -2.88 -13.66
CA PRO A 128 5.37 -2.66 -12.36
C PRO A 128 4.78 -1.41 -11.71
N ALA A 129 3.79 -1.61 -10.86
CA ALA A 129 2.99 -0.56 -10.25
C ALA A 129 2.30 -1.14 -9.01
N TRP A 130 2.25 -0.34 -7.96
CA TRP A 130 1.37 -0.57 -6.83
C TRP A 130 -0.02 -0.04 -7.17
N LEU A 131 -1.06 -0.74 -6.73
CA LEU A 131 -2.45 -0.40 -7.00
C LEU A 131 -3.19 -0.36 -5.67
N VAL A 132 -3.95 0.72 -5.47
CA VAL A 132 -4.87 0.86 -4.34
C VAL A 132 -6.29 0.70 -4.85
N ARG A 133 -7.02 -0.26 -4.31
CA ARG A 133 -8.41 -0.54 -4.69
C ARG A 133 -9.25 -0.86 -3.48
N ARG A 134 -10.55 -1.03 -3.69
CA ARG A 134 -11.47 -1.52 -2.66
C ARG A 134 -11.78 -2.99 -2.90
N ALA A 135 -11.64 -3.80 -1.87
CA ALA A 135 -12.05 -5.19 -1.81
C ALA A 135 -13.11 -5.29 -0.71
N TYR A 136 -14.39 -5.37 -1.07
CA TYR A 136 -15.49 -5.34 -0.10
C TYR A 136 -15.68 -6.68 0.60
N GLY A 137 -16.32 -6.66 1.77
CA GLY A 137 -16.77 -7.87 2.46
C GLY A 137 -15.73 -8.49 3.37
N ASN A 138 -14.81 -7.68 3.89
CA ASN A 138 -13.83 -8.13 4.88
C ASN A 138 -14.41 -8.02 6.28
N THR A 139 -14.12 -9.00 7.12
CA THR A 139 -14.26 -8.89 8.57
C THR A 139 -12.87 -8.77 9.17
N TYR A 140 -12.66 -7.87 10.13
CA TYR A 140 -11.38 -7.74 10.81
C TYR A 140 -11.55 -7.91 12.32
N VAL A 141 -10.55 -8.53 12.95
CA VAL A 141 -10.48 -8.75 14.41
C VAL A 141 -9.20 -8.09 14.92
N ALA A 142 -9.33 -6.86 15.39
CA ALA A 142 -8.24 -6.11 15.99
C ALA A 142 -8.05 -6.54 17.46
N THR A 143 -6.82 -6.91 17.83
CA THR A 143 -6.48 -7.18 19.24
C THR A 143 -6.01 -5.91 19.93
N PHE A 144 -6.13 -5.85 21.27
CA PHE A 144 -5.58 -4.72 22.05
C PHE A 144 -4.08 -4.51 21.80
N ALA A 145 -3.31 -5.60 21.73
CA ALA A 145 -1.87 -5.54 21.45
C ALA A 145 -1.58 -4.91 20.08
N TYR A 146 -2.36 -5.28 19.06
CA TYR A 146 -2.26 -4.67 17.74
C TYR A 146 -2.62 -3.17 17.78
N LEU A 147 -3.66 -2.77 18.51
CA LEU A 147 -4.05 -1.34 18.60
C LEU A 147 -2.99 -0.49 19.32
N GLU A 148 -2.34 -1.04 20.36
CA GLU A 148 -1.21 -0.38 21.02
C GLU A 148 0.00 -0.23 20.09
N GLU A 149 0.32 -1.27 19.32
CA GLU A 149 1.39 -1.22 18.31
C GLU A 149 1.06 -0.25 17.18
N ALA A 150 -0.21 -0.21 16.76
CA ALA A 150 -0.68 0.66 15.70
C ALA A 150 -0.46 2.14 16.02
N GLY A 151 -0.64 2.56 17.27
CA GLY A 151 -0.34 3.94 17.69
C GLY A 151 1.14 4.33 17.58
N ARG A 152 2.06 3.36 17.52
CA ARG A 152 3.52 3.60 17.50
C ARG A 152 4.15 3.38 16.14
N SER A 153 3.50 2.63 15.27
CA SER A 153 4.01 2.19 13.98
C SER A 153 4.37 3.37 13.05
N PRO A 154 5.52 3.29 12.34
CA PRO A 154 5.85 4.23 11.27
C PRO A 154 4.78 4.32 10.17
N ARG A 155 4.13 3.20 9.83
CA ARG A 155 3.09 3.16 8.79
C ARG A 155 1.85 3.99 9.19
N THR A 156 1.51 4.04 10.47
CA THR A 156 0.45 4.91 10.99
C THR A 156 0.80 6.39 10.81
N ARG A 157 2.04 6.77 11.16
CA ARG A 157 2.50 8.17 10.98
C ARG A 157 2.48 8.58 9.52
N VAL A 158 2.77 7.64 8.62
CA VAL A 158 2.68 7.86 7.17
C VAL A 158 1.25 8.16 6.75
N VAL A 159 0.26 7.38 7.20
CA VAL A 159 -1.16 7.66 6.91
C VAL A 159 -1.56 9.05 7.43
N VAL A 160 -1.23 9.37 8.69
CA VAL A 160 -1.52 10.69 9.28
C VAL A 160 -0.91 11.82 8.43
N ARG A 161 0.38 11.68 8.07
CA ARG A 161 1.08 12.68 7.27
C ARG A 161 0.47 12.82 5.88
N ASP A 162 0.15 11.70 5.24
CA ASP A 162 -0.45 11.67 3.91
C ASP A 162 -1.83 12.35 3.88
N MET A 163 -2.63 12.15 4.93
CA MET A 163 -3.92 12.84 5.11
C MET A 163 -3.75 14.35 5.31
N SER A 164 -2.80 14.75 6.16
CA SER A 164 -2.48 16.16 6.40
C SER A 164 -2.05 16.86 5.11
N LEU A 165 -1.16 16.24 4.33
CA LEU A 165 -0.68 16.74 3.04
C LEU A 165 -1.77 16.83 1.98
N ALA A 166 -2.78 15.97 2.06
CA ALA A 166 -3.96 16.03 1.21
C ALA A 166 -4.98 17.11 1.63
N GLY A 167 -4.68 17.89 2.68
CA GLY A 167 -5.53 18.98 3.16
C GLY A 167 -6.74 18.50 3.98
N TYR A 168 -6.69 17.31 4.57
CA TYR A 168 -7.76 16.82 5.43
C TYR A 168 -7.63 17.45 6.83
N SER A 169 -8.28 18.60 7.00
CA SER A 169 -8.26 19.44 8.22
C SER A 169 -8.91 18.80 9.45
N ASP A 170 -9.70 17.75 9.27
CA ASP A 170 -10.51 17.14 10.34
C ASP A 170 -9.78 16.02 11.11
N VAL A 171 -8.50 15.81 10.83
CA VAL A 171 -7.72 14.74 11.47
C VAL A 171 -6.99 15.29 12.68
N ASP A 172 -7.49 14.97 13.88
CA ASP A 172 -6.76 15.21 15.11
C ASP A 172 -5.53 14.27 15.18
N PRO A 173 -4.30 14.77 15.42
CA PRO A 173 -3.13 13.93 15.67
C PRO A 173 -3.32 12.92 16.82
N GLY A 174 -4.30 13.13 17.70
CA GLY A 174 -4.73 12.20 18.74
C GLY A 174 -5.75 11.14 18.32
N GLU A 175 -6.20 11.11 17.06
CA GLU A 175 -7.14 10.11 16.58
C GLU A 175 -6.59 8.69 16.71
N SER A 176 -7.46 7.75 17.10
CA SER A 176 -7.11 6.33 17.09
C SER A 176 -6.85 5.86 15.66
N TYR A 177 -5.95 4.88 15.49
CA TYR A 177 -5.67 4.30 14.17
C TYR A 177 -6.92 3.80 13.44
N VAL A 178 -7.89 3.27 14.20
CA VAL A 178 -9.18 2.81 13.67
C VAL A 178 -9.95 3.96 13.02
N SER A 179 -10.03 5.12 13.69
CA SER A 179 -10.69 6.33 13.17
C SER A 179 -10.02 6.82 11.90
N LEU A 180 -8.68 6.90 11.93
CA LEU A 180 -7.87 7.31 10.79
C LEU A 180 -8.15 6.44 9.56
N CYS A 181 -8.23 5.13 9.73
CA CYS A 181 -8.46 4.21 8.62
C CYS A 181 -9.85 4.34 8.00
N SER A 182 -10.88 4.63 8.80
CA SER A 182 -12.23 4.90 8.28
C SER A 182 -12.26 6.15 7.40
N ILE A 183 -11.56 7.21 7.80
CA ILE A 183 -11.49 8.46 7.01
C ILE A 183 -10.61 8.24 5.77
N TYR A 184 -9.49 7.55 5.92
CA TYR A 184 -8.52 7.33 4.84
C TYR A 184 -9.07 6.42 3.74
N GLU A 185 -9.97 5.48 4.05
CA GLU A 185 -10.55 4.55 3.07
C GLU A 185 -11.12 5.23 1.82
N GLY A 186 -11.91 6.30 1.99
CA GLY A 186 -12.49 7.05 0.87
C GLY A 186 -11.53 8.02 0.18
N ARG A 187 -10.31 8.14 0.71
CA ARG A 187 -9.36 9.22 0.42
C ARG A 187 -7.94 8.70 0.13
N ALA A 188 -7.71 7.39 0.09
CA ALA A 188 -6.41 6.85 -0.25
C ALA A 188 -6.23 6.71 -1.77
N PRO A 189 -4.98 6.63 -2.26
CA PRO A 189 -3.76 7.04 -1.59
C PRO A 189 -3.59 8.57 -1.62
N GLY A 190 -2.90 9.16 -0.64
CA GLY A 190 -2.48 10.55 -0.69
C GLY A 190 -1.13 10.73 -1.42
N PRO A 191 -0.61 11.97 -1.47
CA PRO A 191 0.54 12.32 -2.30
C PRO A 191 1.84 11.64 -1.86
N LEU A 192 2.05 11.40 -0.56
CA LEU A 192 3.25 10.74 -0.03
C LEU A 192 3.25 9.27 -0.43
N LEU A 193 2.13 8.57 -0.23
CA LEU A 193 2.02 7.15 -0.61
C LEU A 193 2.13 6.98 -2.13
N ILE A 194 1.56 7.88 -2.93
CA ILE A 194 1.74 7.90 -4.40
C ILE A 194 3.23 8.00 -4.78
N ALA A 195 3.97 8.93 -4.17
CA ALA A 195 5.40 9.09 -4.44
C ALA A 195 6.19 7.83 -4.06
N ALA A 196 5.91 7.24 -2.90
CA ALA A 196 6.58 6.02 -2.44
C ALA A 196 6.26 4.81 -3.33
N MET A 197 5.00 4.62 -3.72
CA MET A 197 4.57 3.59 -4.66
C MET A 197 5.28 3.74 -6.01
N THR A 198 5.40 4.97 -6.51
CA THR A 198 6.10 5.27 -7.78
C THR A 198 7.59 4.91 -7.67
N LEU A 199 8.26 5.36 -6.60
CA LEU A 199 9.68 5.07 -6.36
C LEU A 199 9.93 3.58 -6.17
N SER A 200 9.12 2.89 -5.38
CA SER A 200 9.20 1.43 -5.20
C SER A 200 9.10 0.69 -6.53
N SER A 201 8.16 1.10 -7.39
CA SER A 201 7.93 0.47 -8.70
C SER A 201 9.08 0.67 -9.68
N ILE A 202 9.68 1.86 -9.72
CA ILE A 202 10.71 2.22 -10.70
C ILE A 202 12.13 1.91 -10.22
N LEU A 203 12.40 2.06 -8.92
CA LEU A 203 13.73 1.86 -8.33
C LEU A 203 13.92 0.46 -7.72
N GLY A 204 12.87 -0.36 -7.69
CA GLY A 204 12.91 -1.72 -7.13
C GLY A 204 13.07 -1.76 -5.60
N TRP A 205 12.81 -0.65 -4.92
CA TRP A 205 12.82 -0.59 -3.46
C TRP A 205 11.59 -1.30 -2.88
N SER A 206 11.70 -1.83 -1.67
CA SER A 206 10.50 -2.20 -0.91
C SER A 206 9.62 -0.96 -0.70
N LEU A 207 8.32 -1.16 -0.56
CA LEU A 207 7.41 -0.03 -0.32
C LEU A 207 7.76 0.69 0.98
N ASP A 208 8.02 -0.04 2.06
CA ASP A 208 8.45 0.54 3.33
C ASP A 208 9.75 1.35 3.17
N GLY A 209 10.74 0.83 2.45
CA GLY A 209 11.99 1.55 2.18
C GLY A 209 11.79 2.82 1.35
N ALA A 210 10.88 2.78 0.36
CA ALA A 210 10.51 3.96 -0.40
C ALA A 210 9.76 5.00 0.45
N VAL A 211 8.87 4.54 1.34
CA VAL A 211 8.16 5.42 2.28
C VAL A 211 9.13 6.08 3.25
N GLU A 212 10.08 5.35 3.83
CA GLU A 212 11.11 5.90 4.72
C GLU A 212 11.96 6.95 3.99
N ALA A 213 12.38 6.66 2.77
CA ALA A 213 13.15 7.58 1.94
C ALA A 213 12.37 8.87 1.67
N VAL A 214 11.11 8.77 1.24
CA VAL A 214 10.23 9.91 0.96
C VAL A 214 9.90 10.70 2.22
N ALA A 215 9.68 10.03 3.35
CA ALA A 215 9.37 10.66 4.62
C ALA A 215 10.58 11.41 5.21
N GLY A 216 11.79 10.86 5.03
CA GLY A 216 13.04 11.51 5.43
C GLY A 216 13.47 12.66 4.50
N ALA A 217 12.94 12.71 3.29
CA ALA A 217 13.12 13.84 2.38
C ALA A 217 12.32 15.07 2.84
N LYS A 218 12.67 16.24 2.28
CA LYS A 218 11.93 17.51 2.45
C LYS A 218 10.61 17.48 1.66
N PHE A 219 9.77 16.47 1.89
CA PHE A 219 8.57 16.19 1.10
C PHE A 219 7.58 17.35 1.08
N GLU A 220 7.33 17.96 2.24
CA GLU A 220 6.44 19.13 2.37
C GLU A 220 6.94 20.32 1.55
N GLU A 221 8.25 20.58 1.58
CA GLU A 221 8.86 21.63 0.76
C GLU A 221 8.72 21.31 -0.73
N ALA A 222 8.97 20.05 -1.12
CA ALA A 222 8.81 19.59 -2.50
C ALA A 222 7.36 19.68 -2.99
N LEU A 223 6.40 19.36 -2.12
CA LEU A 223 4.97 19.48 -2.42
C LEU A 223 4.55 20.95 -2.52
N LYS A 224 5.04 21.81 -1.64
CA LYS A 224 4.79 23.25 -1.71
C LYS A 224 5.33 23.83 -3.02
N GLU A 225 6.58 23.52 -3.36
CA GLU A 225 7.20 23.97 -4.62
C GLU A 225 6.42 23.46 -5.85
N ALA A 226 5.84 22.26 -5.78
CA ALA A 226 5.00 21.72 -6.85
C ALA A 226 3.80 22.62 -7.17
N PHE A 227 3.21 23.25 -6.15
CA PHE A 227 2.04 24.13 -6.29
C PHE A 227 2.38 25.63 -6.37
N GLU A 228 3.64 26.01 -6.19
CA GLU A 228 4.07 27.40 -6.36
C GLU A 228 3.88 27.85 -7.82
N GLN A 229 3.22 28.99 -7.98
CA GLN A 229 3.00 29.63 -9.29
C GLN A 229 4.29 30.33 -9.71
N GLU A 230 5.09 29.66 -10.55
CA GLU A 230 6.19 30.28 -11.28
C GLU A 230 5.70 30.76 -12.65
N ASN A 231 6.28 31.84 -13.18
CA ASN A 231 6.08 32.24 -14.57
C ASN A 231 6.51 31.07 -15.49
N PRO A 232 5.66 30.60 -16.42
CA PRO A 232 5.95 29.46 -17.30
C PRO A 232 7.29 29.57 -18.04
N GLU A 233 7.65 30.76 -18.52
CA GLU A 233 8.91 30.98 -19.24
C GLU A 233 10.13 30.79 -18.33
N SER A 234 10.04 31.27 -17.09
CA SER A 234 11.10 31.12 -16.08
C SER A 234 11.28 29.67 -15.63
N TRP A 235 10.19 28.90 -15.56
CA TRP A 235 10.25 27.48 -15.21
C TRP A 235 10.94 26.67 -16.29
N LEU A 236 10.56 26.86 -17.55
CA LEU A 236 11.12 26.11 -18.68
C LEU A 236 12.62 26.37 -18.83
N GLU A 237 13.07 27.62 -18.65
CA GLU A 237 14.48 27.98 -18.72
C GLU A 237 15.29 27.34 -17.58
N LYS A 238 14.78 27.41 -16.34
CA LYS A 238 15.36 26.76 -15.15
C LYS A 238 15.44 25.24 -15.36
N GLU A 239 14.40 24.64 -15.90
CA GLU A 239 14.33 23.21 -16.19
C GLU A 239 15.35 22.79 -17.25
N MET A 240 15.40 23.50 -18.39
CA MET A 240 16.36 23.22 -19.46
C MET A 240 17.80 23.31 -18.97
N ARG A 241 18.11 24.31 -18.12
CA ARG A 241 19.44 24.45 -17.51
C ARG A 241 19.77 23.25 -16.61
N LEU A 242 18.84 22.81 -15.78
CA LEU A 242 19.03 21.65 -14.90
C LEU A 242 19.14 20.34 -15.68
N ARG A 243 18.35 20.16 -16.74
CA ARG A 243 18.40 19.00 -17.66
C ARG A 243 19.77 18.87 -18.30
N ARG A 244 20.37 19.98 -18.72
CA ARG A 244 21.74 20.00 -19.27
C ARG A 244 22.80 19.68 -18.21
N ALA A 245 22.62 20.16 -16.99
CA ALA A 245 23.58 19.94 -15.90
C ALA A 245 23.56 18.50 -15.36
N GLN A 246 22.40 17.83 -15.33
CA GLN A 246 22.23 16.52 -14.71
C GLN A 246 21.36 15.56 -15.55
N PRO A 247 21.79 15.17 -16.76
CA PRO A 247 20.95 14.43 -17.71
C PRO A 247 20.49 13.05 -17.19
N ARG A 248 21.30 12.36 -16.37
CA ARG A 248 20.93 11.06 -15.78
C ARG A 248 19.82 11.19 -14.73
N LEU A 249 19.88 12.22 -13.89
CA LEU A 249 18.84 12.49 -12.90
C LEU A 249 17.51 12.79 -13.61
N TRP A 250 17.55 13.61 -14.65
CA TRP A 250 16.35 13.99 -15.39
C TRP A 250 15.69 12.85 -16.14
N LYS A 251 16.46 11.90 -16.69
CA LYS A 251 15.89 10.66 -17.23
C LYS A 251 15.12 9.88 -16.15
N ARG A 252 15.60 9.84 -14.91
CA ARG A 252 14.89 9.20 -13.79
C ARG A 252 13.62 9.98 -13.41
N VAL A 253 13.69 11.32 -13.36
CA VAL A 253 12.51 12.17 -13.12
C VAL A 253 11.45 11.92 -14.19
N ASP A 254 11.82 11.93 -15.48
CA ASP A 254 10.89 11.67 -16.58
C ASP A 254 10.17 10.32 -16.39
N LEU A 255 10.92 9.25 -16.06
CA LEU A 255 10.32 7.92 -15.80
C LEU A 255 9.35 7.92 -14.61
N LEU A 256 9.72 8.55 -13.50
CA LEU A 256 8.85 8.62 -12.31
C LEU A 256 7.57 9.42 -12.59
N VAL A 257 7.68 10.53 -13.32
CA VAL A 257 6.53 11.37 -13.67
C VAL A 257 5.59 10.64 -14.61
N GLU A 258 6.13 10.01 -15.66
CA GLU A 258 5.31 9.23 -16.60
C GLU A 258 4.62 8.07 -15.91
N HIS A 259 5.33 7.36 -15.02
CA HIS A 259 4.76 6.27 -14.22
C HIS A 259 3.63 6.78 -13.32
N ALA A 260 3.91 7.78 -12.48
CA ALA A 260 2.94 8.30 -11.52
C ALA A 260 1.70 8.86 -12.22
N TRP A 261 1.88 9.56 -13.34
CA TRP A 261 0.75 10.09 -14.10
C TRP A 261 -0.07 8.98 -14.77
N THR A 262 0.59 7.95 -15.31
CA THR A 262 -0.08 6.83 -15.97
C THR A 262 -0.98 6.08 -15.00
N PHE A 263 -0.48 5.77 -13.79
CA PHE A 263 -1.20 4.92 -12.84
C PHE A 263 -2.05 5.69 -11.83
N TYR A 264 -1.70 6.95 -11.52
CA TYR A 264 -2.31 7.68 -10.40
C TYR A 264 -2.89 9.04 -10.79
N SER A 265 -2.97 9.41 -12.08
CA SER A 265 -3.44 10.75 -12.50
C SER A 265 -4.82 11.12 -11.96
N LEU A 266 -5.78 10.20 -11.90
CA LEU A 266 -7.12 10.49 -11.36
C LEU A 266 -7.03 10.90 -9.88
N ARG A 267 -6.20 10.18 -9.10
CA ARG A 267 -6.00 10.50 -7.68
C ARG A 267 -5.19 11.77 -7.50
N LEU A 268 -4.11 11.95 -8.26
CA LEU A 268 -3.32 13.19 -8.27
C LEU A 268 -4.18 14.42 -8.59
N ARG A 269 -5.10 14.33 -9.55
CA ARG A 269 -6.06 15.41 -9.84
C ARG A 269 -6.97 15.72 -8.67
N SER A 270 -7.47 14.69 -7.97
CA SER A 270 -8.28 14.88 -6.76
C SER A 270 -7.50 15.54 -5.61
N LEU A 271 -6.17 15.46 -5.64
CA LEU A 271 -5.24 16.12 -4.72
C LEU A 271 -4.79 17.50 -5.21
N GLY A 272 -5.34 18.00 -6.31
CA GLY A 272 -5.07 19.35 -6.84
C GLY A 272 -3.99 19.44 -7.92
N PHE A 273 -3.34 18.35 -8.32
CA PHE A 273 -2.37 18.35 -9.42
C PHE A 273 -3.07 18.58 -10.76
N ARG A 274 -2.76 19.69 -11.44
CA ARG A 274 -3.44 20.08 -12.68
C ARG A 274 -2.86 19.39 -13.91
N GLY A 275 -1.57 19.08 -13.87
CA GLY A 275 -0.87 18.41 -14.95
C GLY A 275 0.37 17.69 -14.49
N LYS A 276 1.17 17.26 -15.47
CA LYS A 276 2.48 16.65 -15.21
C LYS A 276 3.49 17.66 -14.65
N VAL A 277 3.30 18.97 -14.85
CA VAL A 277 4.24 20.01 -14.39
C VAL A 277 4.40 19.97 -12.87
N GLU A 278 3.30 19.89 -12.11
CA GLU A 278 3.37 19.78 -10.65
C GLU A 278 4.05 18.47 -10.22
N VAL A 279 3.79 17.37 -10.93
CA VAL A 279 4.42 16.07 -10.67
C VAL A 279 5.93 16.12 -10.96
N TYR A 280 6.34 16.82 -12.01
CA TYR A 280 7.74 17.10 -12.35
C TYR A 280 8.45 17.86 -11.23
N LYS A 281 7.84 18.96 -10.77
CA LYS A 281 8.38 19.76 -9.67
C LYS A 281 8.54 18.92 -8.41
N LEU A 282 7.51 18.14 -8.05
CA LEU A 282 7.54 17.23 -6.91
C LEU A 282 8.72 16.25 -7.00
N PHE A 283 8.79 15.41 -8.04
CA PHE A 283 9.83 14.38 -8.12
C PHE A 283 11.23 14.94 -8.29
N ARG A 284 11.39 16.06 -9.00
CA ARG A 284 12.70 16.72 -9.09
C ARG A 284 13.19 17.16 -7.71
N SER A 285 12.34 17.82 -6.94
CA SER A 285 12.71 18.32 -5.61
C SER A 285 12.92 17.17 -4.62
N LEU A 286 12.11 16.11 -4.71
CA LEU A 286 12.31 14.88 -3.94
C LEU A 286 13.65 14.21 -4.25
N LEU A 287 13.92 13.87 -5.53
CA LEU A 287 15.16 13.18 -5.89
C LEU A 287 16.41 14.01 -5.58
N SER A 288 16.33 15.34 -5.65
CA SER A 288 17.45 16.23 -5.28
C SER A 288 17.78 16.18 -3.78
N SER A 289 16.81 15.80 -2.95
CA SER A 289 16.95 15.69 -1.49
C SER A 289 17.22 14.26 -1.00
N LEU A 290 17.07 13.26 -1.87
CA LEU A 290 17.27 11.87 -1.50
C LEU A 290 18.76 11.49 -1.55
N PRO A 291 19.38 11.13 -0.42
CA PRO A 291 20.81 10.83 -0.35
C PRO A 291 21.23 9.60 -1.20
N ALA A 292 20.29 8.76 -1.62
CA ALA A 292 20.53 7.48 -2.29
C ALA A 292 20.39 7.48 -3.83
N VAL A 293 20.08 8.62 -4.46
CA VAL A 293 20.01 8.69 -5.95
C VAL A 293 21.40 8.93 -6.56
N GLY A 294 22.40 9.17 -5.71
CA GLY A 294 23.83 9.28 -6.04
C GLY A 294 24.58 7.97 -5.83
N THR A 295 24.44 7.03 -6.75
CA THR A 295 25.57 6.21 -7.17
C THR A 295 25.37 5.92 -8.66
N PRO A 296 26.35 6.24 -9.53
CA PRO A 296 26.27 5.96 -10.96
C PRO A 296 25.99 4.49 -11.26
#